data_AF-J7S5Q3-F1
#
_entry.id   AF-J7S5Q3-F1
#
_cell.length_a   1.000
_cell.length_b   1.000
_cell.length_c   1.000
_cell.angle_alpha   90.00
_cell.angle_beta   90.00
_cell.angle_gamma   90.00
#
_symmetry.space_group_name_H-M   'P 1'
#
loop_
_entity.id
_entity.type
_entity.pdbx_description
1 polymer ?
#
loop_
_entity_poly.entity_id
_entity_poly.type
_entity_poly.pdbx_seq_one_letter_code
_entity_poly.pdbx_strand_id
1 'polypeptide(L)'
;MGAQASKPEDSAVFAIDSTLKLSDDIVSKLQHSTETDFSRREDAERFIEEKVAQKLTRLEKDALRKFEDTLDTSLILTEIENDPLSSKKLDAKILTLSDNLKKLDERDEQKLKQIGTKGQEVRNKLAQCLADNKGKPLNCYEYIEQFKKIIG
;
A
#
# COMPACT_ATOMS: atom_id res chain seq x y z
N MET A 1 78.07 15.95 -35.92
CA MET A 1 79.24 15.89 -35.03
C MET A 1 79.03 16.86 -33.90
N GLY A 2 79.21 16.44 -32.64
CA GLY A 2 79.18 17.35 -31.48
C GLY A 2 78.54 16.76 -30.24
N ALA A 3 79.14 15.68 -29.71
CA ALA A 3 78.86 15.19 -28.36
C ALA A 3 79.46 16.17 -27.34
N GLN A 4 78.66 16.58 -26.35
CA GLN A 4 79.17 16.96 -25.03
C GLN A 4 78.31 16.26 -23.97
N ALA A 5 79.01 15.64 -23.03
CA ALA A 5 78.50 14.64 -22.12
C ALA A 5 78.22 15.21 -20.72
N SER A 6 77.23 14.60 -20.07
CA SER A 6 77.20 14.21 -18.65
C SER A 6 77.50 15.25 -17.56
N LYS A 7 76.42 15.75 -16.94
CA LYS A 7 76.27 15.71 -15.47
C LYS A 7 75.06 14.85 -15.15
N PRO A 8 75.16 13.83 -14.28
CA PRO A 8 73.98 13.30 -13.64
C PRO A 8 73.48 14.39 -12.67
N GLU A 9 72.25 14.84 -12.84
CA GLU A 9 71.50 15.47 -11.76
C GLU A 9 71.48 14.47 -10.61
N ASP A 10 71.96 14.89 -9.43
CA ASP A 10 71.94 14.09 -8.21
C ASP A 10 70.54 13.49 -8.05
N SER A 11 70.42 12.17 -8.26
CA SER A 11 69.25 11.43 -7.83
C SER A 11 69.27 11.53 -6.30
N ALA A 12 68.54 12.49 -5.75
CA ALA A 12 68.29 12.59 -4.32
C ALA A 12 67.56 11.31 -3.92
N VAL A 13 68.34 10.28 -3.56
CA VAL A 13 67.84 9.05 -2.96
C VAL A 13 67.39 9.47 -1.58
N PHE A 14 66.10 9.72 -1.42
CA PHE A 14 65.48 9.94 -0.13
C PHE A 14 65.58 8.64 0.68
N ALA A 15 66.71 8.43 1.35
CA ALA A 15 66.86 7.39 2.34
C ALA A 15 66.03 7.80 3.56
N ILE A 16 64.85 7.20 3.71
CA ILE A 16 64.02 7.38 4.90
C ILE A 16 64.69 6.56 6.01
N ASP A 17 65.51 7.20 6.84
CA ASP A 17 66.10 6.60 8.05
C ASP A 17 65.08 6.61 9.19
N SER A 18 63.94 5.94 8.96
CA SER A 18 62.98 5.67 10.02
C SER A 18 62.88 4.17 10.19
N THR A 19 63.19 3.69 11.39
CA THR A 19 62.88 2.32 11.80
C THR A 19 61.36 2.22 11.92
N LEU A 20 60.68 1.93 10.82
CA LEU A 20 59.26 1.59 10.81
C LEU A 20 59.10 0.29 11.62
N LYS A 21 58.72 0.41 12.89
CA LYS A 21 58.35 -0.73 13.73
C LYS A 21 56.98 -1.21 13.27
N LEU A 22 56.94 -2.01 12.20
CA LEU A 22 55.76 -2.80 11.88
C LEU A 22 55.53 -3.80 13.01
N SER A 23 54.28 -3.98 13.41
CA SER A 23 53.93 -5.02 14.36
C SER A 23 54.15 -6.40 13.73
N ASP A 24 54.51 -7.39 14.55
CA ASP A 24 54.71 -8.77 14.11
C ASP A 24 53.46 -9.36 13.43
N ASP A 25 52.26 -8.87 13.79
CA ASP A 25 51.00 -9.25 13.15
C ASP A 25 50.87 -8.70 11.71
N ILE A 26 51.39 -7.50 11.44
CA ILE A 26 51.40 -6.95 10.08
C ILE A 26 52.48 -7.62 9.24
N VAL A 27 53.65 -7.89 9.83
CA VAL A 27 54.74 -8.61 9.14
C VAL A 27 54.31 -10.04 8.81
N SER A 28 53.65 -10.75 9.72
CA SER A 28 53.13 -12.10 9.46
C SER A 28 52.05 -12.08 8.39
N LYS A 29 51.12 -11.12 8.43
CA LYS A 29 50.13 -10.93 7.36
C LYS A 29 50.79 -10.62 6.03
N LEU A 30 51.82 -9.77 5.97
CA LEU A 30 52.55 -9.49 4.74
C LEU A 30 53.32 -10.71 4.21
N GLN A 31 53.90 -11.51 5.10
CA GLN A 31 54.66 -12.73 4.74
C GLN A 31 53.75 -13.89 4.32
N HIS A 32 52.53 -13.96 4.83
CA HIS A 32 51.55 -14.99 4.51
C HIS A 32 50.48 -14.53 3.50
N SER A 33 50.39 -13.23 3.19
CA SER A 33 49.43 -12.69 2.22
C SER A 33 49.91 -13.00 0.82
N THR A 34 49.32 -14.02 0.22
CA THR A 34 49.31 -14.24 -1.23
C THR A 34 48.12 -13.54 -1.87
N GLU A 35 47.61 -12.45 -1.28
CA GLU A 35 46.47 -11.73 -1.86
C GLU A 35 46.91 -11.08 -3.17
N THR A 36 46.37 -11.62 -4.26
CA THR A 36 46.46 -11.03 -5.58
C THR A 36 45.46 -9.87 -5.67
N ASP A 37 45.64 -9.00 -6.66
CA ASP A 37 44.68 -7.92 -6.95
C ASP A 37 43.26 -8.45 -7.19
N PHE A 38 43.13 -9.69 -7.65
CA PHE A 38 41.85 -10.38 -7.79
C PHE A 38 41.18 -10.62 -6.43
N SER A 39 41.91 -11.18 -5.46
CA SER A 39 41.38 -11.44 -4.10
C SER A 39 40.93 -10.15 -3.42
N ARG A 40 41.73 -9.08 -3.52
CA ARG A 40 41.38 -7.77 -2.94
C ARG A 40 40.10 -7.19 -3.56
N ARG A 41 39.91 -7.40 -4.87
CA ARG A 41 38.71 -6.96 -5.57
C ARG A 41 37.48 -7.75 -5.12
N GLU A 42 37.59 -9.07 -5.00
CA GLU A 42 36.50 -9.93 -4.55
C GLU A 42 36.05 -9.58 -3.12
N ASP A 43 37.02 -9.34 -2.22
CA ASP A 43 36.73 -8.93 -0.84
C ASP A 43 36.03 -7.56 -0.77
N ALA A 44 36.44 -6.62 -1.63
CA ALA A 44 35.81 -5.31 -1.74
C ALA A 44 34.37 -5.43 -2.26
N GLU A 45 34.13 -6.26 -3.29
CA GLU A 45 32.79 -6.52 -3.82
C GLU A 45 31.90 -7.16 -2.75
N ARG A 46 32.38 -8.19 -2.06
CA ARG A 46 31.66 -8.85 -0.96
C ARG A 46 31.31 -7.89 0.18
N PHE A 47 32.23 -7.00 0.55
CA PHE A 47 31.98 -5.99 1.58
C PHE A 47 30.88 -4.99 1.17
N ILE A 48 30.83 -4.62 -0.11
CA ILE A 48 29.77 -3.76 -0.64
C ILE A 48 28.44 -4.51 -0.61
N GLU A 49 28.40 -5.76 -1.06
CA GLU A 49 27.22 -6.61 -1.03
C GLU A 49 26.65 -6.76 0.39
N GLU A 50 27.52 -7.01 1.38
CA GLU A 50 27.11 -7.12 2.77
C GLU A 50 26.48 -5.82 3.29
N LYS A 51 27.08 -4.67 2.98
CA LYS A 51 26.52 -3.36 3.35
C LYS A 51 25.18 -3.10 2.69
N VAL A 52 25.04 -3.45 1.41
CA VAL A 52 23.78 -3.31 0.69
C VAL A 52 22.72 -4.21 1.31
N ALA A 53 23.04 -5.48 1.59
CA ALA A 53 22.14 -6.42 2.24
C ALA A 53 21.68 -5.90 3.62
N GLN A 54 22.61 -5.45 4.47
CA GLN A 54 22.28 -4.85 5.77
C GLN A 54 21.33 -3.64 5.63
N LYS A 55 21.57 -2.79 4.62
CA LYS A 55 20.72 -1.62 4.36
C LYS A 55 19.33 -2.03 3.88
N LEU A 56 19.24 -3.04 3.01
CA LEU A 56 17.97 -3.59 2.53
C LEU A 56 17.16 -4.19 3.68
N THR A 57 17.76 -5.01 4.54
CA THR A 57 17.08 -5.58 5.72
C THR A 57 16.58 -4.49 6.67
N ARG A 58 17.33 -3.40 6.83
CA ARG A 58 16.87 -2.25 7.62
C ARG A 58 15.67 -1.55 6.97
N LEU A 59 15.73 -1.30 5.66
CA LEU A 59 14.62 -0.68 4.92
C LEU A 59 13.37 -1.55 4.93
N GLU A 60 13.51 -2.87 4.84
CA GLU A 60 12.41 -3.82 4.94
C GLU A 60 11.74 -3.75 6.32
N LYS A 61 12.52 -3.78 7.41
CA LYS A 61 11.97 -3.61 8.77
C LYS A 61 11.27 -2.27 8.96
N ASP A 62 11.86 -1.19 8.43
CA ASP A 62 11.27 0.15 8.51
C ASP A 62 9.98 0.23 7.68
N ALA A 63 9.92 -0.43 6.52
CA ALA A 63 8.73 -0.50 5.68
C ALA A 63 7.61 -1.32 6.32
N LEU A 64 7.95 -2.47 6.91
CA LEU A 64 6.99 -3.30 7.65
C LEU A 64 6.40 -2.54 8.85
N ARG A 65 7.25 -1.86 9.64
CA ARG A 65 6.77 -1.02 10.75
C ARG A 65 5.85 0.08 10.28
N LYS A 66 6.23 0.82 9.23
CA LYS A 66 5.36 1.85 8.65
C LYS A 66 4.05 1.27 8.15
N PHE A 67 4.09 0.09 7.54
CA PHE A 67 2.89 -0.59 7.06
C PHE A 67 1.98 -0.99 8.23
N GLU A 68 2.52 -1.60 9.28
CA GLU A 68 1.81 -1.92 10.52
C GLU A 68 1.21 -0.64 11.14
N ASP A 69 2.00 0.42 11.30
CA ASP A 69 1.53 1.71 11.83
C ASP A 69 0.39 2.30 10.98
N THR A 70 0.49 2.22 9.65
CA THR A 70 -0.57 2.69 8.74
C THR A 70 -1.81 1.80 8.80
N LEU A 71 -1.64 0.48 8.94
CA LEU A 71 -2.73 -0.45 9.12
C LEU A 71 -3.44 -0.16 10.43
N ASP A 72 -2.73 -0.12 11.55
CA ASP A 72 -3.29 0.21 12.86
C ASP A 72 -4.01 1.56 12.82
N THR A 73 -3.39 2.59 12.25
CA THR A 73 -4.03 3.91 12.10
C THR A 73 -5.30 3.84 11.24
N SER A 74 -5.26 3.12 10.12
CA SER A 74 -6.41 2.99 9.21
C SER A 74 -7.54 2.13 9.81
N LEU A 75 -7.20 1.10 10.58
CA LEU A 75 -8.14 0.22 11.27
C LEU A 75 -8.79 0.95 12.45
N ILE A 76 -8.04 1.78 13.18
CA ILE A 76 -8.55 2.69 14.21
C ILE A 76 -9.48 3.75 13.61
N LEU A 77 -9.26 4.17 12.36
CA LEU A 77 -10.18 5.08 11.65
C LEU A 77 -11.47 4.37 11.17
N THR A 78 -11.47 3.04 11.08
CA THR A 78 -12.68 2.26 10.75
C THR A 78 -13.50 1.84 11.98
N GLU A 79 -12.89 1.76 13.16
CA GLU A 79 -13.60 1.48 14.41
C GLU A 79 -13.08 2.38 15.55
N ILE A 80 -13.98 3.23 16.08
CA ILE A 80 -13.97 3.85 17.42
C ILE A 80 -13.62 5.36 17.45
N GLU A 81 -14.64 6.19 17.23
CA GLU A 81 -14.94 7.22 18.25
C GLU A 81 -14.96 6.49 19.60
N ASN A 82 -13.97 6.75 20.47
CA ASN A 82 -13.87 6.20 21.84
C ASN A 82 -14.93 6.81 22.75
N ASP A 83 -16.18 6.66 22.35
CA ASP A 83 -17.33 6.81 23.22
C ASP A 83 -17.71 5.39 23.62
N PRO A 84 -17.56 4.99 24.90
CA PRO A 84 -17.86 3.63 25.32
C PRO A 84 -19.26 3.31 24.82
N LEU A 85 -19.40 2.22 24.07
CA LEU A 85 -20.68 1.76 23.52
C LEU A 85 -21.60 1.38 24.68
N SER A 86 -22.16 2.40 25.33
CA SER A 86 -23.06 2.27 26.46
C SER A 86 -24.35 1.69 25.91
N SER A 87 -24.96 0.76 26.64
CA SER A 87 -26.30 0.23 26.35
C SER A 87 -27.26 1.36 26.00
N LYS A 88 -27.16 2.51 26.68
CA LYS A 88 -27.94 3.72 26.39
C LYS A 88 -27.75 4.29 24.98
N LYS A 89 -26.52 4.30 24.44
CA LYS A 89 -26.22 4.77 23.08
C LYS A 89 -26.75 3.78 22.03
N LEU A 90 -26.69 2.49 22.34
CA LEU A 90 -27.29 1.45 21.50
C LEU A 90 -28.82 1.56 21.50
N ASP A 91 -29.44 1.71 22.66
CA ASP A 91 -30.89 1.91 22.80
C ASP A 91 -31.35 3.16 22.05
N ALA A 92 -30.62 4.27 22.17
CA ALA A 92 -30.90 5.49 21.42
C ALA A 92 -30.81 5.25 19.89
N LYS A 93 -29.79 4.55 19.40
CA LYS A 93 -29.68 4.20 17.98
C LYS A 93 -30.83 3.30 17.53
N ILE A 94 -31.20 2.28 18.32
CA ILE A 94 -32.34 1.40 18.03
C ILE A 94 -33.63 2.19 17.93
N LEU A 95 -33.88 3.13 18.86
CA LEU A 95 -35.05 4.00 18.81
C LEU A 95 -35.07 4.86 17.54
N THR A 96 -33.97 5.54 17.22
CA THR A 96 -33.88 6.36 16.00
C THR A 96 -34.09 5.55 14.73
N LEU A 97 -33.54 4.33 14.67
CA LEU A 97 -33.74 3.43 13.55
C LEU A 97 -35.20 3.02 13.43
N SER A 98 -35.83 2.66 14.55
CA SER A 98 -37.25 2.27 14.57
C SER A 98 -38.17 3.41 14.12
N ASP A 99 -37.88 4.65 14.50
CA ASP A 99 -38.63 5.83 14.04
C ASP A 99 -38.41 6.11 12.55
N ASN A 100 -37.19 5.91 12.05
CA ASN A 100 -36.90 6.09 10.63
C ASN A 100 -37.62 5.02 9.78
N LEU A 101 -37.68 3.77 10.25
CA LEU A 101 -38.43 2.72 9.57
C LEU A 101 -39.92 3.06 9.51
N LYS A 102 -40.53 3.50 10.62
CA LYS A 102 -41.94 3.95 10.63
C LYS A 102 -42.19 5.07 9.63
N LYS A 103 -41.31 6.08 9.56
CA LYS A 103 -41.42 7.18 8.59
C LYS A 103 -41.30 6.72 7.13
N LEU A 104 -40.52 5.67 6.87
CA LEU A 104 -40.39 5.09 5.54
C LEU A 104 -41.66 4.31 5.17
N ASP A 105 -42.17 3.49 6.09
CA ASP A 105 -43.42 2.76 5.90
C ASP A 105 -44.59 3.72 5.66
N GLU A 106 -44.72 4.78 6.45
CA GLU A 106 -45.74 5.83 6.25
C GLU A 106 -45.60 6.52 4.89
N ARG A 107 -44.36 6.82 4.45
CA ARG A 107 -44.11 7.42 3.13
C ARG A 107 -44.47 6.46 2.00
N ASP A 108 -44.17 5.18 2.15
CA ASP A 108 -44.48 4.16 1.17
C ASP A 108 -45.98 3.90 1.09
N GLU A 109 -46.68 3.85 2.23
CA GLU A 109 -48.14 3.82 2.27
C GLU A 109 -48.77 5.05 1.61
N GLN A 110 -48.22 6.24 1.86
CA GLN A 110 -48.68 7.48 1.20
C GLN A 110 -48.46 7.42 -0.30
N LYS A 111 -47.30 6.93 -0.78
CA LYS A 111 -47.05 6.74 -2.21
C LYS A 111 -48.00 5.71 -2.82
N LEU A 112 -48.26 4.61 -2.11
CA LEU A 112 -49.22 3.60 -2.55
C LEU A 112 -50.65 4.17 -2.65
N LYS A 113 -51.05 5.03 -1.71
CA LYS A 113 -52.33 5.77 -1.76
C LYS A 113 -52.38 6.76 -2.93
N GLN A 114 -51.28 7.46 -3.22
CA GLN A 114 -51.18 8.41 -4.34
C GLN A 114 -51.23 7.71 -5.71
N ILE A 115 -50.59 6.54 -5.83
CA ILE A 115 -50.59 5.71 -7.05
C ILE A 115 -51.98 5.09 -7.30
N GLY A 116 -52.78 4.90 -6.24
CA GLY A 116 -54.14 4.38 -6.30
C GLY A 116 -54.24 2.94 -6.82
N THR A 117 -55.46 2.45 -6.98
CA THR A 117 -55.73 1.07 -7.45
C THR A 117 -55.22 0.84 -8.88
N LYS A 118 -55.38 1.82 -9.76
CA LYS A 118 -54.97 1.74 -11.16
C LYS A 118 -53.46 1.58 -11.33
N GLY A 119 -52.66 2.26 -10.51
CA GLY A 119 -51.21 2.09 -10.56
C GLY A 119 -50.71 0.78 -9.93
N GLN A 120 -51.41 0.27 -8.91
CA GLN A 120 -51.14 -1.08 -8.38
C GLN A 120 -51.44 -2.18 -9.41
N GLU A 121 -52.54 -2.05 -10.16
CA GLU A 121 -52.87 -2.99 -11.23
C GLU A 121 -51.82 -3.00 -12.35
N VAL A 122 -51.36 -1.83 -12.80
CA VAL A 122 -50.30 -1.71 -13.82
C VAL A 122 -48.98 -2.26 -13.30
N ARG A 123 -48.64 -2.00 -12.03
CA ARG A 123 -47.46 -2.58 -11.36
C ARG A 123 -47.50 -4.11 -11.35
N ASN A 124 -48.65 -4.70 -11.00
CA ASN A 124 -48.82 -6.15 -10.95
C ASN A 124 -48.70 -6.77 -12.34
N LYS A 125 -49.34 -6.16 -13.37
CA LYS A 125 -49.23 -6.60 -14.77
C LYS A 125 -47.79 -6.51 -15.30
N LEU A 126 -47.07 -5.43 -14.94
CA LEU A 126 -45.66 -5.28 -15.30
C LEU A 126 -44.78 -6.33 -14.62
N ALA A 127 -44.97 -6.55 -13.31
CA ALA A 127 -44.23 -7.55 -12.56
C ALA A 127 -44.46 -8.96 -13.11
N GLN A 128 -45.71 -9.28 -13.47
CA GLN A 128 -46.07 -10.55 -14.09
C GLN A 128 -45.41 -10.71 -15.47
N CYS A 129 -45.50 -9.70 -16.34
CA CYS A 129 -44.85 -9.73 -17.65
C CYS A 129 -43.33 -9.92 -17.54
N LEU A 130 -42.65 -9.23 -16.61
CA LEU A 130 -41.21 -9.35 -16.38
C LEU A 130 -40.82 -10.72 -15.80
N ALA A 131 -41.68 -11.30 -14.96
CA ALA A 131 -41.49 -12.64 -14.42
C ALA A 131 -41.62 -13.72 -15.50
N ASP A 132 -42.55 -13.53 -16.45
CA ASP A 132 -42.76 -14.43 -17.59
C ASP A 132 -41.66 -14.26 -18.66
N ASN A 133 -41.13 -13.04 -18.81
CA ASN A 133 -40.11 -12.67 -19.81
C ASN A 133 -38.74 -12.37 -19.16
N LYS A 134 -38.24 -13.27 -18.31
CA LYS A 134 -36.96 -13.08 -17.61
C LYS A 134 -35.81 -12.77 -18.58
N GLY A 135 -35.09 -11.68 -18.32
CA GLY A 135 -33.96 -11.24 -19.15
C GLY A 135 -34.34 -10.56 -20.48
N LYS A 136 -35.65 -10.38 -20.77
CA LYS A 136 -36.15 -9.72 -21.99
C LYS A 136 -37.09 -8.55 -21.66
N PRO A 137 -36.58 -7.46 -21.08
CA PRO A 137 -37.42 -6.36 -20.59
C PRO A 137 -38.17 -5.60 -21.70
N LEU A 138 -37.67 -5.64 -22.95
CA LEU A 138 -38.35 -5.00 -24.09
C LEU A 138 -39.75 -5.58 -24.39
N ASN A 139 -40.01 -6.84 -24.03
CA ASN A 139 -41.32 -7.46 -24.25
C ASN A 139 -42.43 -6.85 -23.37
N CYS A 140 -42.06 -6.14 -22.30
CA CYS A 140 -42.98 -5.55 -21.35
C CYS A 140 -43.03 -4.02 -21.43
N TYR A 141 -42.47 -3.44 -22.50
CA TYR A 141 -42.26 -2.00 -22.65
C TYR A 141 -43.56 -1.19 -22.53
N GLU A 142 -44.68 -1.68 -23.06
CA GLU A 142 -45.97 -1.00 -22.95
C GLU A 142 -46.42 -0.80 -21.50
N TYR A 143 -46.24 -1.82 -20.65
CA TYR A 143 -46.57 -1.73 -19.23
C TYR A 143 -45.61 -0.81 -18.47
N ILE A 144 -44.34 -0.75 -18.89
CA ILE A 144 -43.34 0.18 -18.34
C ILE A 144 -43.73 1.63 -18.64
N GLU A 145 -44.13 1.93 -19.87
CA GLU A 145 -44.59 3.27 -20.27
C GLU A 145 -45.88 3.67 -19.54
N GLN A 146 -46.82 2.74 -19.37
CA GLN A 146 -48.04 2.99 -18.58
C GLN A 146 -47.71 3.27 -17.11
N PHE A 147 -46.79 2.50 -16.52
CA PHE A 147 -46.36 2.69 -15.14
C PHE A 147 -45.64 4.04 -14.96
N LYS A 148 -44.79 4.41 -15.91
CA LYS A 148 -44.06 5.70 -15.92
C LYS A 148 -45.00 6.90 -15.97
N LYS A 149 -46.09 6.83 -16.75
CA LYS A 149 -47.13 7.88 -16.82
C LYS A 149 -47.94 8.05 -15.54
N ILE A 150 -47.94 7.04 -14.66
CA ILE A 150 -48.69 7.06 -13.39
C ILE A 150 -47.81 7.58 -12.24
N ILE A 151 -46.48 7.41 -12.33
CA ILE A 151 -45.54 7.73 -11.25
C ILE A 151 -44.68 8.97 -11.54
N GLY A 152 -44.43 9.29 -12.81
CA GLY A 152 -43.73 10.50 -13.24
C GLY A 152 -44.66 11.70 -13.35
#